data_AF-A0A258S3R4-F1
#
_entry.id   AF-A0A258S3R4-F1
#
_cell.length_a   1.000
_cell.length_b   1.000
_cell.length_c   1.000
_cell.angle_alpha   90.00
_cell.angle_beta   90.00
_cell.angle_gamma   90.00
#
_symmetry.space_group_name_H-M   'P 1'
#
loop_
_entity.id
_entity.type
_entity.pdbx_description
1 polymer ?
#
loop_
_entity_poly.entity_id
_entity_poly.type
_entity_poly.pdbx_seq_one_letter_code
_entity_poly.pdbx_strand_id
1 'polypeptide(L)' 'MDSILRLHDVLRITGASRSSIYLWVSAGIFPQPVKLGVRAVGWRRSEVQQWLDDRR' A
#
# COMPACT_ATOMS: atom_id res chain seq x y z
N MET A 1 6.03 -11.23 -12.38
CA MET A 1 6.87 -11.02 -11.18
C MET A 1 6.19 -9.93 -10.37
N ASP A 2 5.57 -10.30 -9.25
CA ASP A 2 4.96 -9.31 -8.35
C ASP A 2 6.04 -8.70 -7.46
N SER A 3 6.10 -7.38 -7.42
CA SER A 3 7.15 -6.63 -6.72
C SER A 3 6.58 -5.97 -5.48
N ILE A 4 7.40 -5.83 -4.44
CA ILE A 4 6.96 -5.18 -3.19
C ILE A 4 7.29 -3.70 -3.20
N LEU A 5 6.25 -2.87 -3.09
CA LEU A 5 6.34 -1.42 -2.89
C LEU A 5 6.63 -1.11 -1.43
N ARG A 6 7.60 -0.22 -1.17
CA ARG A 6 7.79 0.35 0.18
C ARG A 6 6.80 1.49 0.39
N LEU A 7 6.64 1.89 1.66
CA LEU A 7 5.72 2.98 2.02
C LEU A 7 5.95 4.25 1.18
N HIS A 8 7.21 4.64 0.95
CA HIS A 8 7.51 5.82 0.13
C HIS A 8 6.98 5.70 -1.32
N ASP A 9 7.03 4.52 -1.92
CA ASP A 9 6.47 4.30 -3.26
C ASP A 9 4.95 4.33 -3.25
N VAL A 10 4.33 3.73 -2.23
CA VAL A 10 2.86 3.75 -2.05
C VAL A 10 2.36 5.20 -1.91
N LEU A 11 3.05 6.04 -1.12
CA LEU A 11 2.69 7.45 -0.97
C LEU A 11 2.79 8.20 -2.31
N ARG A 12 3.85 7.95 -3.08
CA ARG A 12 4.06 8.58 -4.39
C ARG A 12 2.99 8.19 -5.39
N ILE A 13 2.62 6.90 -5.41
CA ILE A 13 1.66 6.35 -6.38
C ILE A 13 0.22 6.77 -6.04
N THR A 14 -0.15 6.71 -4.76
CA THR A 14 -1.52 7.04 -4.31
C THR A 14 -1.75 8.54 -4.13
N GLY A 15 -0.69 9.35 -4.03
CA GLY A 15 -0.77 10.77 -3.66
C GLY A 15 -1.25 11.02 -2.22
N ALA A 16 -1.42 9.96 -1.43
CA ALA A 16 -1.95 10.02 -0.08
C ALA A 16 -0.86 10.28 0.96
N SER A 17 -1.25 10.82 2.11
CA SER A 17 -0.36 10.94 3.26
C SER A 17 -0.17 9.58 3.96
N ARG A 18 0.91 9.44 4.73
CA ARG A 18 1.18 8.24 5.53
C ARG A 18 0.03 7.89 6.47
N SER A 19 -0.55 8.89 7.14
CA SER A 19 -1.70 8.68 8.02
C SER A 19 -2.91 8.16 7.27
N SER A 20 -3.17 8.68 6.06
CA SER A 20 -4.27 8.20 5.21
C SER A 20 -4.11 6.74 4.84
N ILE A 21 -2.91 6.32 4.43
CA ILE A 21 -2.61 4.91 4.13
C ILE A 21 -2.92 4.03 5.34
N TYR A 22 -2.41 4.37 6.52
CA TYR A 22 -2.65 3.55 7.72
C TYR A 22 -4.12 3.57 8.17
N LEU A 23 -4.82 4.70 8.04
CA LEU A 23 -6.26 4.78 8.30
C LEU A 23 -7.04 3.86 7.35
N TRP A 24 -6.68 3.85 6.08
CA TRP A 24 -7.32 2.99 5.09
C TRP A 24 -7.02 1.51 5.31
N VAL A 25 -5.80 1.18 5.73
CA VAL A 25 -5.42 -0.18 6.14
C VAL A 25 -6.23 -0.61 7.36
N SER A 26 -6.36 0.25 8.38
CA SER A 26 -7.16 -0.07 9.58
C SER A 26 -8.65 -0.18 9.28
N ALA A 27 -9.14 0.60 8.32
CA ALA A 27 -10.53 0.54 7.85
C ALA A 27 -10.79 -0.60 6.85
N GLY A 28 -9.77 -1.40 6.48
CA GLY A 28 -9.91 -2.53 5.56
C GLY A 28 -10.17 -2.14 4.09
N ILE A 29 -10.00 -0.86 3.75
CA ILE A 29 -10.26 -0.32 2.41
C ILE A 29 -8.99 -0.22 1.55
N PHE A 30 -7.81 -0.46 2.12
CA PHE A 30 -6.52 -0.50 1.40
C PHE A 30 -5.82 -1.84 1.64
N PRO A 31 -5.01 -2.34 0.69
CA PRO A 31 -4.29 -3.59 0.85
C PRO A 31 -3.47 -3.65 2.15
N GLN A 32 -3.48 -4.82 2.80
CA GLN A 32 -2.72 -5.03 4.03
C GLN A 32 -1.22 -5.07 3.73
N PRO A 33 -0.37 -4.43 4.55
CA PRO A 33 1.08 -4.52 4.39
C PRO A 33 1.58 -5.94 4.68
N VAL A 34 2.46 -6.43 3.82
CA VAL A 34 3.26 -7.63 4.03
C VAL A 34 4.49 -7.26 4.87
N LYS A 35 4.73 -8.03 5.94
CA LYS A 35 5.97 -7.92 6.73
C LYS A 35 7.14 -8.44 5.92
N LEU A 36 8.17 -7.61 5.77
CA LEU A 36 9.44 -7.96 5.08
C LEU A 36 10.58 -8.18 6.07
N GLY A 37 10.39 -7.76 7.32
CA GLY A 37 11.32 -7.95 8.41
C GLY A 37 10.79 -7.31 9.69
N VAL A 38 11.63 -7.26 10.73
CA VAL A 38 11.23 -6.79 12.08
C VAL A 38 10.69 -5.36 12.08
N ARG A 39 11.25 -4.48 11.23
CA ARG A 39 10.89 -3.05 11.14
C ARG A 39 10.46 -2.63 9.74
N ALA A 40 10.30 -3.58 8.83
CA ALA A 40 10.07 -3.31 7.42
C ALA A 40 8.75 -3.94 6.96
N VAL A 41 7.93 -3.11 6.31
CA VAL A 41 6.70 -3.53 5.65
C VAL A 41 6.68 -3.04 4.21
N GLY A 42 5.89 -3.70 3.38
CA GLY A 42 5.61 -3.26 2.02
C GLY A 42 4.30 -3.82 1.52
N TRP A 43 3.88 -3.39 0.34
CA TRP A 43 2.64 -3.79 -0.29
C TRP A 43 2.92 -4.47 -1.62
N ARG A 44 2.10 -5.45 -1.99
CA ARG A 44 2.19 -6.05 -3.33
C ARG A 44 1.82 -4.99 -4.36
N ARG A 45 2.64 -4.85 -5.39
CA ARG A 45 2.40 -3.87 -6.45
C ARG A 45 1.06 -4.14 -7.13
N SER A 46 0.74 -5.41 -7.38
CA SER A 46 -0.53 -5.79 -8.00
C SER A 46 -1.75 -5.34 -7.18
N GLU A 47 -1.71 -5.48 -5.85
CA GLU A 47 -2.82 -5.10 -4.97
C GLU A 47 -3.01 -3.59 -4.91
N VAL A 48 -1.91 -2.83 -4.83
CA VAL A 48 -1.97 -1.36 -4.86
C VAL A 48 -2.48 -0.86 -6.20
N GLN A 49 -2.07 -1.49 -7.31
CA GLN A 49 -2.56 -1.13 -8.63
C GLN A 49 -4.05 -1.43 -8.78
N GLN A 50 -4.48 -2.64 -8.36
CA GLN A 50 -5.90 -3.01 -8.38
C GLN A 50 -6.75 -2.01 -7.58
N TRP A 51 -6.28 -1.61 -6.40
CA TRP A 51 -6.98 -0.61 -5.58
C TRP A 51 -7.12 0.76 -6.26
N LEU A 52 -6.14 1.18 -7.07
CA LEU A 52 -6.23 2.41 -7.86
C LEU A 52 -7.23 2.26 -9.00
N ASP A 53 -7.21 1.10 -9.66
CA ASP A 53 -8.07 0.80 -10.80
C ASP A 53 -9.54 0.70 -10.35
N ASP A 54 -9.82 0.15 -9.17
CA ASP A 54 -11.17 0.06 -8.58
C ASP A 54 -11.77 1.45 -8.23
N ARG A 55 -10.93 2.49 -8.13
CA ARG A 55 -11.33 3.86 -7.77
C ARG A 55 -11.44 4.79 -8.97
N ARG A 56 -11.16 4.29 -10.17
CA ARG A 56 -11.22 5.03 -11.43
C ARG A 56 -12.59 4.86 -12.08
#